data_AF-X8DHF2-F1
#
_entry.id   AF-X8DHF2-F1
#
_cell.length_a   1.000
_cell.length_b   1.000
_cell.length_c   1.000
_cell.angle_alpha   90.00
_cell.angle_beta   90.00
_cell.angle_gamma   90.00
#
_symmetry.space_group_name_H-M   'P 1'
#
loop_
_entity.id
_entity.type
_entity.pdbx_description
1 polymer ?
#
loop_
_entity_poly.entity_id
_entity_poly.type
_entity_poly.pdbx_seq_one_letter_code
_entity_poly.pdbx_strand_id
1 'polypeptide(L)'
;MTDTAAEARKLNIARWTATVFGLLGFVLSVSIPLLPVKVSTATLDWPQQGRLNNVTAPLISQTPMDMTVIVPCAVVNSAPADGAVILGTAPPEGKEAALQSLFVRVTKERLDITDRNVVIASVPRTKVASPDCRRIVITSSDKGTFATFEGLHGDGAEKSADLRSGFPDPNLRPQIVGVFTQLSGPAPRA
;
A
#
# COMPACT_ATOMS: atom_id res chain seq x y z
N MET A 1 -11.57 -8.35 78.17
CA MET A 1 -11.47 -9.65 77.48
C MET A 1 -11.75 -9.34 76.02
N THR A 2 -10.70 -9.19 75.22
CA THR A 2 -10.82 -8.88 73.80
C THR A 2 -11.57 -10.01 73.12
N ASP A 3 -12.54 -9.67 72.27
CA ASP A 3 -13.39 -10.64 71.58
C ASP A 3 -12.58 -11.31 70.45
N THR A 4 -11.81 -12.33 70.83
CA THR A 4 -10.92 -13.10 69.95
C THR A 4 -11.66 -13.70 68.75
N ALA A 5 -12.97 -13.97 68.89
CA ALA A 5 -13.81 -14.48 67.80
C ALA A 5 -14.09 -13.41 66.73
N ALA A 6 -14.32 -12.16 67.14
CA ALA A 6 -14.51 -11.04 66.22
C ALA A 6 -13.24 -10.74 65.41
N GLU A 7 -12.05 -10.80 66.04
CA GLU A 7 -10.75 -10.64 65.37
C GLU A 7 -10.45 -11.78 64.39
N ALA A 8 -10.72 -13.04 64.76
CA ALA A 8 -10.56 -14.19 63.87
C ALA A 8 -11.46 -14.10 62.62
N ARG A 9 -12.69 -13.61 62.76
CA ARG A 9 -13.61 -13.39 61.63
C ARG A 9 -13.09 -12.31 60.68
N LYS A 10 -12.58 -11.19 61.19
CA LYS A 10 -11.99 -10.12 60.36
C LYS A 10 -10.78 -10.60 59.56
N LEU A 11 -9.88 -11.36 60.19
CA LEU A 11 -8.70 -11.93 59.54
C LEU A 11 -9.08 -12.88 58.39
N ASN A 12 -10.09 -13.73 58.60
CA ASN A 12 -10.58 -14.64 57.56
C ASN A 12 -11.19 -13.89 56.38
N ILE A 13 -11.96 -12.82 56.64
CA ILE A 13 -12.50 -11.95 55.60
C ILE A 13 -11.37 -11.28 54.80
N ALA A 14 -10.35 -10.74 55.48
CA ALA A 14 -9.20 -10.10 54.83
C ALA A 14 -8.42 -11.06 53.94
N ARG A 15 -8.17 -12.29 54.40
CA ARG A 15 -7.48 -13.34 53.62
C ARG A 15 -8.25 -13.69 52.35
N TRP A 16 -9.55 -13.97 52.47
CA TRP A 16 -10.39 -14.28 51.31
C TRP A 16 -10.47 -13.12 50.32
N THR A 17 -10.61 -11.88 50.83
CA THR A 17 -10.63 -10.67 50.00
C THR A 17 -9.33 -10.53 49.22
N ALA A 18 -8.18 -10.64 49.89
CA ALA A 18 -6.88 -10.53 49.24
C ALA A 18 -6.67 -11.62 48.16
N THR A 19 -7.04 -12.87 48.43
CA THR A 19 -6.91 -13.96 47.46
C THR A 19 -7.84 -13.77 46.25
N VAL A 20 -9.11 -13.44 46.48
CA VAL A 20 -10.10 -13.28 45.39
C VAL A 20 -9.75 -12.09 44.51
N PHE A 21 -9.50 -10.91 45.10
CA PHE A 21 -9.17 -9.72 44.32
C PHE A 21 -7.77 -9.79 43.69
N GLY A 22 -6.80 -10.44 44.35
CA GLY A 22 -5.49 -10.69 43.78
C GLY A 22 -5.55 -11.60 42.55
N LEU A 23 -6.28 -12.71 42.64
CA LEU A 23 -6.47 -13.63 41.52
C LEU A 23 -7.31 -13.00 40.39
N LEU A 24 -8.37 -12.27 40.73
CA LEU A 24 -9.17 -11.52 39.75
C LEU A 24 -8.31 -10.47 39.05
N GLY A 25 -7.52 -9.70 39.79
CA GLY A 25 -6.60 -8.70 39.23
C GLY A 25 -5.55 -9.33 38.32
N PHE A 26 -4.99 -10.48 38.70
CA PHE A 26 -4.08 -11.26 37.86
C PHE A 26 -4.75 -11.69 36.55
N VAL A 27 -5.93 -12.32 36.63
CA VAL A 27 -6.68 -12.79 35.45
C VAL A 27 -7.04 -11.63 34.53
N LEU A 28 -7.57 -10.54 35.08
CA LEU A 28 -7.89 -9.33 34.30
C LEU A 28 -6.64 -8.77 33.63
N SER A 29 -5.53 -8.63 34.34
CA SER A 29 -4.28 -8.08 33.79
C SER A 29 -3.73 -8.91 32.65
N VAL A 30 -3.76 -10.25 32.78
CA VAL A 30 -3.34 -11.17 31.72
C VAL A 30 -4.29 -11.14 30.53
N SER A 31 -5.58 -10.88 30.75
CA SER A 31 -6.59 -10.81 29.67
C SER A 31 -6.54 -9.53 28.84
N ILE A 32 -6.07 -8.40 29.39
CA ILE A 32 -6.04 -7.10 28.73
C ILE A 32 -5.44 -7.14 27.29
N PRO A 33 -4.24 -7.72 27.03
CA PRO A 33 -3.66 -7.74 25.68
C PRO A 33 -4.44 -8.60 24.67
N LEU A 34 -5.32 -9.49 25.13
CA LEU A 34 -6.12 -10.38 24.28
C LEU A 34 -7.52 -9.82 23.99
N LEU A 35 -7.93 -8.76 24.69
CA LEU A 35 -9.23 -8.15 24.46
C LEU A 35 -9.27 -7.47 23.09
N PRO A 36 -10.42 -7.50 22.41
CA PRO A 36 -10.56 -6.90 21.10
C PRO A 36 -10.37 -5.38 21.16
N VAL A 37 -9.62 -4.86 20.21
CA VAL A 37 -9.41 -3.42 20.02
C VAL A 37 -10.10 -2.95 18.74
N LYS A 38 -10.57 -1.71 18.73
CA LYS A 38 -11.07 -1.06 17.51
C LYS A 38 -9.88 -0.42 16.80
N VAL A 39 -9.59 -0.88 15.59
CA VAL A 39 -8.56 -0.30 14.72
C VAL A 39 -9.24 0.60 13.68
N SER A 40 -8.66 1.77 13.43
CA SER A 40 -9.09 2.65 12.34
C SER A 40 -8.19 2.42 11.13
N THR A 41 -8.76 1.95 10.02
CA THR A 41 -8.06 1.79 8.74
C THR A 41 -8.24 3.03 7.89
N ALA A 42 -7.15 3.59 7.37
CA ALA A 42 -7.19 4.73 6.44
C ALA A 42 -6.82 4.25 5.03
N THR A 43 -7.61 4.66 4.04
CA THR A 43 -7.32 4.44 2.61
C THR A 43 -7.12 5.78 1.92
N LEU A 44 -6.28 5.79 0.89
CA LEU A 44 -6.08 6.95 0.02
C LEU A 44 -6.51 6.57 -1.40
N ASP A 45 -7.64 7.12 -1.83
CA ASP A 45 -8.14 6.96 -3.18
C ASP A 45 -7.73 8.17 -4.03
N TRP A 46 -7.17 7.87 -5.21
CA TRP A 46 -6.81 8.83 -6.25
C TRP A 46 -7.20 8.21 -7.60
N PRO A 47 -7.76 8.99 -8.55
CA PRO A 47 -7.94 10.45 -8.55
C PRO A 47 -9.12 10.95 -7.70
N GLN A 48 -9.02 12.18 -7.18
CA GLN A 48 -10.08 12.82 -6.39
C GLN A 48 -10.85 13.85 -7.22
N GLN A 49 -12.16 13.95 -6.98
CA GLN A 49 -13.05 14.93 -7.65
C GLN A 49 -13.02 14.83 -9.19
N GLY A 50 -12.71 13.64 -9.74
CA GLY A 50 -12.66 13.40 -11.18
C GLY A 50 -11.56 14.18 -11.91
N ARG A 51 -10.50 14.60 -11.22
CA ARG A 51 -9.38 15.36 -11.81
C ARG A 51 -8.03 14.75 -11.48
N LEU A 52 -7.12 14.84 -12.43
CA LEU A 52 -5.71 14.48 -12.26
C LEU A 52 -4.98 15.63 -11.54
N ASN A 53 -5.13 15.69 -10.23
CA ASN A 53 -4.43 16.62 -9.36
C ASN A 53 -3.46 15.87 -8.44
N ASN A 54 -2.36 16.54 -8.08
CA ASN A 54 -1.42 16.02 -7.09
C ASN A 54 -2.03 16.08 -5.70
N VAL A 55 -1.83 15.02 -4.93
CA VAL A 55 -2.29 14.92 -3.54
C VAL A 55 -1.09 14.61 -2.66
N THR A 56 -0.86 15.42 -1.63
CA THR A 56 0.19 15.16 -0.64
C THR A 56 -0.42 14.41 0.53
N ALA A 57 0.13 13.24 0.83
CA ALA A 57 -0.35 12.36 1.90
C ALA A 57 0.85 11.63 2.50
N PRO A 58 1.66 12.30 3.33
CA PRO A 58 2.90 11.73 3.84
C PRO A 58 2.60 10.66 4.89
N LEU A 59 2.92 9.40 4.57
CA LEU A 59 2.80 8.30 5.51
C LEU A 59 3.96 8.32 6.50
N ILE A 60 3.64 8.42 7.80
CA ILE A 60 4.65 8.34 8.88
C ILE A 60 5.35 6.98 8.87
N SER A 61 4.60 5.91 8.59
CA SER A 61 5.12 4.54 8.41
C SER A 61 5.89 4.35 7.11
N GLN A 62 5.96 5.38 6.25
CA GLN A 62 6.59 5.44 4.94
C GLN A 62 5.96 4.53 3.89
N THR A 63 5.70 3.25 4.19
CA THR A 63 5.13 2.26 3.28
C THR A 63 3.68 1.90 3.65
N PRO A 64 2.81 1.63 2.67
CA PRO A 64 1.46 1.11 2.93
C PRO A 64 1.50 -0.38 3.28
N MET A 65 0.41 -0.91 3.84
CA MET A 65 0.25 -2.37 3.94
C MET A 65 0.04 -2.98 2.54
N ASP A 66 -0.88 -2.40 1.78
CA ASP A 66 -1.23 -2.81 0.43
C ASP A 66 -1.40 -1.57 -0.46
N MET A 67 -0.95 -1.67 -1.69
CA MET A 67 -1.14 -0.66 -2.73
C MET A 67 -1.62 -1.32 -4.02
N THR A 68 -2.66 -0.77 -4.63
CA THR A 68 -3.11 -1.14 -5.97
C THR A 68 -3.24 0.12 -6.83
N VAL A 69 -2.64 0.09 -8.01
CA VAL A 69 -2.75 1.16 -9.01
C VAL A 69 -3.26 0.55 -10.30
N ILE A 70 -4.32 1.13 -10.86
CA ILE A 70 -4.90 0.71 -12.14
C ILE A 70 -4.79 1.88 -13.10
N VAL A 71 -4.01 1.72 -14.17
CA VAL A 71 -3.81 2.74 -15.20
C VAL A 71 -4.41 2.22 -16.51
N PRO A 72 -5.48 2.83 -17.03
CA PRO A 72 -5.99 2.50 -18.36
C PRO A 72 -4.92 2.79 -19.42
N CYS A 73 -4.69 1.87 -20.38
CA CYS A 73 -3.61 2.08 -21.37
C CYS A 73 -3.86 3.31 -22.25
N ALA A 74 -5.11 3.74 -22.41
CA ALA A 74 -5.49 4.97 -23.09
C ALA A 74 -4.82 6.23 -22.52
N VAL A 75 -4.44 6.22 -21.24
CA VAL A 75 -3.72 7.34 -20.60
C VAL A 75 -2.34 7.55 -21.22
N VAL A 76 -1.70 6.50 -21.72
CA VAL A 76 -0.37 6.59 -22.35
C VAL A 76 -0.43 7.41 -23.65
N ASN A 77 -1.58 7.42 -24.33
CA ASN A 77 -1.81 8.24 -25.52
C ASN A 77 -2.00 9.72 -25.19
N SER A 78 -2.41 10.05 -23.96
CA SER A 78 -2.50 11.44 -23.49
C SER A 78 -1.16 12.01 -23.01
N ALA A 79 -0.14 11.17 -22.83
CA ALA A 79 1.18 11.62 -22.41
C ALA A 79 1.91 12.35 -23.55
N PRO A 80 2.68 13.42 -23.26
CA PRO A 80 3.52 14.10 -24.25
C PRO A 80 4.45 13.15 -25.02
N ALA A 81 4.85 13.56 -26.23
CA ALA A 81 5.78 12.78 -27.04
C ALA A 81 7.13 12.58 -26.34
N ASP A 82 7.64 13.61 -25.65
CA ASP A 82 8.89 13.55 -24.89
C ASP A 82 8.83 12.70 -23.61
N GLY A 83 7.62 12.32 -23.19
CA GLY A 83 7.38 11.52 -22.00
C GLY A 83 6.80 12.32 -20.83
N ALA A 84 6.32 11.59 -19.83
CA ALA A 84 5.79 12.15 -18.59
C ALA A 84 5.71 11.07 -17.49
N VAL A 85 5.65 11.53 -16.24
CA VAL A 85 5.26 10.71 -15.10
C VAL A 85 3.73 10.61 -15.08
N ILE A 86 3.22 9.41 -15.34
CA ILE A 86 1.79 9.13 -15.27
C ILE A 86 1.33 9.13 -13.81
N LEU A 87 2.11 8.46 -12.97
CA LEU A 87 1.90 8.38 -11.53
C LEU A 87 3.24 8.18 -10.82
N GLY A 88 3.42 8.83 -9.67
CA GLY A 88 4.51 8.59 -8.75
C GLY A 88 4.05 8.69 -7.30
N THR A 89 4.63 7.90 -6.40
CA THR A 89 4.33 7.97 -4.96
C THR A 89 5.17 9.03 -4.22
N ALA A 90 6.02 9.74 -4.97
CA ALA A 90 6.75 10.93 -4.56
C ALA A 90 6.90 11.92 -5.74
N PRO A 91 7.23 13.20 -5.50
CA PRO A 91 7.59 14.12 -6.56
C PRO A 91 8.82 13.59 -7.33
N PRO A 92 8.83 13.58 -8.67
CA PRO A 92 9.92 13.03 -9.46
C PRO A 92 11.24 13.79 -9.29
N GLU A 93 11.19 15.10 -9.00
CA GLU A 93 12.34 15.95 -8.71
C GLU A 93 12.78 15.90 -7.24
N GLY A 94 12.14 15.06 -6.42
CA GLY A 94 12.47 14.88 -5.02
C GLY A 94 13.84 14.23 -4.84
N LYS A 95 14.55 14.62 -3.77
CA LYS A 95 15.81 13.98 -3.38
C LYS A 95 15.60 12.49 -3.18
N GLU A 96 16.43 11.67 -3.84
CA GLU A 96 16.39 10.20 -3.75
C GLU A 96 15.02 9.58 -4.08
N ALA A 97 14.13 10.31 -4.76
CA ALA A 97 12.77 9.84 -5.00
C ALA A 97 12.77 8.50 -5.75
N ALA A 98 13.60 8.36 -6.78
CA ALA A 98 13.73 7.11 -7.53
C ALA A 98 14.20 5.92 -6.67
N LEU A 99 14.93 6.15 -5.57
CA LEU A 99 15.46 5.10 -4.69
C LEU A 99 14.44 4.62 -3.65
N GLN A 100 13.40 5.41 -3.35
CA GLN A 100 12.45 5.10 -2.28
C GLN A 100 11.01 4.93 -2.75
N SER A 101 10.65 5.47 -3.90
CA SER A 101 9.26 5.55 -4.36
C SER A 101 9.02 4.79 -5.65
N LEU A 102 7.74 4.58 -5.96
CA LEU A 102 7.31 3.96 -7.19
C LEU A 102 6.97 5.03 -8.23
N PHE A 103 7.38 4.78 -9.47
CA PHE A 103 7.05 5.62 -10.62
C PHE A 103 6.55 4.78 -11.79
N VAL A 104 5.47 5.26 -12.40
CA VAL A 104 4.99 4.86 -13.73
C VAL A 104 5.35 5.98 -14.69
N ARG A 105 6.37 5.76 -15.52
CA ARG A 105 6.95 6.78 -16.39
C ARG A 105 6.82 6.33 -17.84
N VAL A 106 6.34 7.22 -18.68
CA VAL A 106 6.34 7.04 -20.13
C VAL A 106 7.46 7.89 -20.70
N THR A 107 8.30 7.29 -21.52
CA THR A 107 9.36 7.95 -22.29
C THR A 107 8.94 8.02 -23.76
N LYS A 108 9.85 8.42 -24.65
CA LYS A 108 9.61 8.37 -26.10
C LYS A 108 9.34 6.95 -26.60
N GLU A 109 10.03 5.97 -26.03
CA GLU A 109 10.11 4.62 -26.58
C GLU A 109 9.44 3.57 -25.69
N ARG A 110 9.35 3.82 -24.38
CA ARG A 110 9.03 2.80 -23.37
C ARG A 110 8.07 3.35 -22.31
N LEU A 111 7.28 2.46 -21.71
CA LEU A 111 6.68 2.67 -20.41
C LEU A 111 7.47 1.86 -19.40
N ASP A 112 7.97 2.52 -18.37
CA ASP A 112 8.75 1.95 -17.29
C ASP A 112 7.98 2.07 -15.97
N ILE A 113 7.91 0.96 -15.25
CA ILE A 113 7.40 0.90 -13.89
C ILE A 113 8.60 0.59 -13.01
N THR A 114 9.00 1.54 -12.19
CA THR A 114 10.11 1.39 -11.26
C THR A 114 9.63 1.50 -9.83
N ASP A 115 10.24 0.73 -8.94
CA ASP A 115 9.99 0.76 -7.51
C ASP A 115 11.34 0.65 -6.79
N ARG A 116 11.67 1.65 -5.98
CA ARG A 116 12.95 1.71 -5.25
C ARG A 116 14.19 1.45 -6.13
N ASN A 117 14.22 2.08 -7.31
CA ASN A 117 15.26 1.96 -8.34
C ASN A 117 15.41 0.57 -8.97
N VAL A 118 14.42 -0.30 -8.77
CA VAL A 118 14.29 -1.58 -9.46
C VAL A 118 13.24 -1.45 -10.58
N VAL A 119 13.57 -1.95 -11.76
CA VAL A 119 12.64 -1.98 -12.89
C VAL A 119 11.68 -3.16 -12.72
N ILE A 120 10.44 -2.89 -12.31
CA ILE A 120 9.37 -3.88 -12.15
C ILE A 120 8.87 -4.35 -13.52
N ALA A 121 8.70 -3.40 -14.45
CA ALA A 121 8.32 -3.67 -15.82
C ALA A 121 8.86 -2.61 -16.77
N SER A 122 9.13 -3.01 -18.01
CA SER A 122 9.52 -2.09 -19.07
C SER A 122 8.99 -2.62 -20.40
N VAL A 123 8.07 -1.87 -21.02
CA VAL A 123 7.33 -2.31 -22.22
C VAL A 123 7.41 -1.22 -23.29
N PRO A 124 7.57 -1.55 -24.59
CA PRO A 124 7.56 -0.55 -25.66
C PRO A 124 6.27 0.29 -25.62
N ARG A 125 6.41 1.62 -25.73
CA ARG A 125 5.29 2.58 -25.71
C ARG A 125 4.27 2.25 -26.80
N THR A 126 4.72 1.81 -27.97
CA THR A 126 3.86 1.38 -29.08
C THR A 126 3.02 0.16 -28.76
N LYS A 127 3.55 -0.80 -27.98
CA LYS A 127 2.82 -2.00 -27.54
C LYS A 127 1.77 -1.62 -26.49
N VAL A 128 2.08 -0.71 -25.56
CA VAL A 128 1.12 -0.21 -24.56
C VAL A 128 0.05 0.68 -25.17
N ALA A 129 0.38 1.46 -26.21
CA ALA A 129 -0.56 2.29 -26.95
C ALA A 129 -1.47 1.49 -27.90
N SER A 130 -1.21 0.18 -28.09
CA SER A 130 -2.01 -0.67 -28.97
C SER A 130 -3.42 -0.89 -28.39
N PRO A 131 -4.42 -1.19 -29.24
CA PRO A 131 -5.77 -1.52 -28.80
C PRO A 131 -5.84 -2.82 -27.99
N ASP A 132 -4.81 -3.66 -28.03
CA ASP A 132 -4.74 -4.91 -27.26
C ASP A 132 -4.53 -4.62 -25.76
N CYS A 133 -3.82 -3.54 -25.43
CA CYS A 133 -3.58 -3.12 -24.05
C CYS A 133 -4.86 -2.50 -23.47
N ARG A 134 -5.45 -3.17 -22.46
CA ARG A 134 -6.65 -2.67 -21.78
C ARG A 134 -6.31 -1.80 -20.58
N ARG A 135 -5.58 -2.36 -19.62
CA ARG A 135 -5.15 -1.67 -18.39
C ARG A 135 -3.85 -2.25 -17.86
N ILE A 136 -3.16 -1.44 -17.08
CA ILE A 136 -1.96 -1.80 -16.34
C ILE A 136 -2.37 -1.88 -14.86
N VAL A 137 -2.22 -3.04 -14.26
CA VAL A 137 -2.51 -3.28 -12.84
C VAL A 137 -1.20 -3.47 -12.10
N ILE A 138 -0.94 -2.59 -11.14
CA ILE A 138 0.25 -2.63 -10.31
C ILE A 138 -0.19 -2.91 -8.88
N THR A 139 0.41 -3.92 -8.26
CA THR A 139 0.12 -4.31 -6.88
C THR A 139 1.42 -4.36 -6.09
N SER A 140 1.41 -3.85 -4.87
CA SER A 140 2.53 -3.97 -3.93
C SER A 140 1.99 -4.32 -2.54
N SER A 141 2.37 -5.48 -2.02
CA SER A 141 1.95 -5.98 -0.71
C SER A 141 3.07 -6.76 -0.01
N ASP A 142 2.73 -7.52 1.04
CA ASP A 142 3.55 -8.58 1.62
C ASP A 142 3.97 -9.71 0.63
N LYS A 143 3.31 -9.81 -0.53
CA LYS A 143 3.65 -10.79 -1.58
C LYS A 143 4.71 -10.27 -2.55
N GLY A 144 5.03 -8.98 -2.50
CA GLY A 144 5.95 -8.29 -3.40
C GLY A 144 5.26 -7.29 -4.34
N THR A 145 6.05 -6.70 -5.23
CA THR A 145 5.60 -5.71 -6.22
C THR A 145 5.51 -6.35 -7.60
N PHE A 146 4.33 -6.28 -8.22
CA PHE A 146 4.06 -6.82 -9.55
C PHE A 146 3.34 -5.79 -10.42
N ALA A 147 3.59 -5.87 -11.73
CA ALA A 147 2.85 -5.17 -12.76
C ALA A 147 2.29 -6.18 -13.77
N THR A 148 1.03 -6.01 -14.13
CA THR A 148 0.31 -6.84 -15.09
C THR A 148 -0.26 -5.94 -16.18
N PHE A 149 0.02 -6.25 -17.44
CA PHE A 149 -0.50 -5.54 -18.60
C PHE A 149 -1.58 -6.39 -19.25
N GLU A 150 -2.84 -6.09 -18.95
CA GLU A 150 -3.97 -6.88 -19.43
C GLU A 150 -4.14 -6.76 -20.94
N GLY A 151 -4.20 -7.90 -21.63
CA GLY A 151 -4.32 -8.00 -23.09
C GLY A 151 -2.99 -7.89 -23.85
N LEU A 152 -1.89 -7.58 -23.17
CA LEU A 152 -0.56 -7.76 -23.74
C LEU A 152 -0.01 -9.12 -23.35
N HIS A 153 0.68 -9.78 -24.28
CA HIS A 153 1.28 -11.09 -24.03
C HIS A 153 2.81 -11.00 -24.12
N GLY A 154 3.48 -11.83 -23.31
CA GLY A 154 4.92 -11.99 -23.35
C GLY A 154 5.38 -12.75 -24.59
N ASP A 155 6.65 -12.61 -24.94
CA ASP A 155 7.21 -13.18 -26.17
C ASP A 155 7.66 -14.66 -25.98
N GLY A 156 7.29 -15.29 -24.85
CA GLY A 156 7.72 -16.62 -24.40
C GLY A 156 6.64 -17.72 -24.46
N ALA A 157 6.82 -18.81 -23.70
CA ALA A 157 5.99 -20.02 -23.76
C ALA A 157 4.52 -19.82 -23.32
N GLU A 158 4.22 -18.77 -22.57
CA GLU A 158 2.87 -18.41 -22.11
C GLU A 158 2.25 -17.28 -22.96
N LYS A 159 2.16 -17.49 -24.27
CA LYS A 159 1.58 -16.50 -25.21
C LYS A 159 0.11 -16.14 -24.96
N SER A 160 -0.60 -16.90 -24.12
CA SER A 160 -2.01 -16.68 -23.81
C SER A 160 -2.26 -15.95 -22.49
N ALA A 161 -1.25 -15.82 -21.62
CA ALA A 161 -1.39 -15.15 -20.33
C ALA A 161 -1.02 -13.66 -20.45
N ASP A 162 -1.68 -12.81 -19.67
CA ASP A 162 -1.34 -11.38 -19.59
C ASP A 162 0.13 -11.20 -19.19
N LEU A 163 0.79 -10.21 -19.78
CA LEU A 163 2.18 -9.88 -19.52
C LEU A 163 2.32 -9.41 -18.08
N ARG A 164 2.90 -10.27 -17.25
CA ARG A 164 3.14 -10.01 -15.84
C ARG A 164 4.63 -10.04 -15.53
N SER A 165 5.08 -9.08 -14.76
CA SER A 165 6.47 -8.99 -14.28
C SER A 165 6.51 -8.41 -12.88
N GLY A 166 7.64 -8.59 -12.19
CA GLY A 166 7.87 -8.08 -10.86
C GLY A 166 8.67 -9.05 -10.00
N PHE A 167 8.71 -8.78 -8.70
CA PHE A 167 9.55 -9.49 -7.75
C PHE A 167 8.74 -9.86 -6.50
N PRO A 168 8.83 -11.12 -6.04
CA PRO A 168 8.18 -11.56 -4.81
C PRO A 168 8.98 -11.12 -3.56
N ASP A 169 9.32 -9.84 -3.47
CA ASP A 169 10.05 -9.26 -2.33
C ASP A 169 9.14 -8.29 -1.54
N PRO A 170 8.71 -8.65 -0.31
CA PRO A 170 7.89 -7.78 0.53
C PRO A 170 8.56 -6.44 0.87
N ASN A 171 9.88 -6.34 0.78
CA ASN A 171 10.62 -5.13 1.14
C ASN A 171 10.67 -4.11 0.00
N LEU A 172 10.17 -4.45 -1.19
CA LEU A 172 10.08 -3.52 -2.30
C LEU A 172 8.94 -2.51 -2.16
N ARG A 173 8.03 -2.64 -1.18
CA ARG A 173 6.91 -1.70 -1.02
C ARG A 173 7.39 -0.24 -1.04
N PRO A 174 6.77 0.63 -1.88
CA PRO A 174 7.26 1.99 -2.06
C PRO A 174 6.97 2.87 -0.85
N GLN A 175 7.85 3.85 -0.65
CA GLN A 175 7.53 4.99 0.18
C GLN A 175 6.47 5.86 -0.49
N ILE A 176 5.46 6.27 0.28
CA ILE A 176 4.37 7.16 -0.15
C ILE A 176 4.46 8.48 0.62
N VAL A 177 4.76 9.55 -0.11
CA VAL A 177 4.61 10.93 0.39
C VAL A 177 3.39 11.64 -0.20
N GLY A 178 2.73 10.99 -1.16
CA GLY A 178 1.54 11.46 -1.87
C GLY A 178 1.36 10.71 -3.19
N VAL A 179 0.46 11.18 -4.03
CA VAL A 179 0.29 10.72 -5.41
C VAL A 179 0.49 11.91 -6.33
N PHE A 180 1.48 11.80 -7.22
CA PHE A 180 1.93 12.86 -8.11
C PHE A 180 1.84 12.42 -9.57
N THR A 181 1.39 13.32 -10.43
CA THR A 181 1.31 13.12 -11.87
C THR A 181 1.77 14.38 -12.59
N GLN A 182 2.30 14.21 -13.80
CA GLN A 182 2.57 15.31 -14.73
C GLN A 182 1.46 15.46 -15.77
N LEU A 183 0.46 14.58 -15.73
CA LEU A 183 -0.75 14.71 -16.55
C LEU A 183 -1.71 15.73 -15.93
N SER A 184 -2.56 16.32 -16.77
CA SER A 184 -3.58 17.27 -16.33
C SER A 184 -4.89 17.00 -17.04
N GLY A 185 -5.99 17.49 -16.45
CA GLY A 185 -7.33 17.39 -17.02
C GLY A 185 -8.24 16.41 -16.26
N PRO A 186 -9.37 16.04 -16.89
CA PRO A 186 -10.32 15.10 -16.32
C PRO A 186 -9.68 13.73 -16.09
N ALA A 187 -10.01 13.10 -14.97
CA ALA A 187 -9.62 11.72 -14.73
C ALA A 187 -10.27 10.80 -15.79
N PRO A 188 -9.55 9.79 -16.30
CA PRO A 188 -10.13 8.76 -17.16
C PRO A 188 -11.29 8.08 -16.42
N ARG A 189 -12.38 7.80 -17.15
CA ARG A 189 -13.46 6.97 -16.59
C ARG A 189 -12.96 5.52 -16.53
N ALA A 190 -13.17 4.88 -15.39
CA ALA A 190 -12.90 3.46 -15.17
C ALA A 190 -13.83 2.57 -15.99
#